data_AF-A0AB39NYG6-F1
#
_entry.id   AF-A0AB39NYG6-F1
#
_cell.length_a   1.000
_cell.length_b   1.000
_cell.length_c   1.000
_cell.angle_alpha   90.00
_cell.angle_beta   90.00
_cell.angle_gamma   90.00
#
_symmetry.space_group_name_H-M   'P 1'
#
loop_
_entity.id
_entity.type
_entity.pdbx_description
1 polymer ?
#
loop_
_entity_poly.entity_id
_entity_poly.type
_entity_poly.pdbx_seq_one_letter_code
_entity_poly.pdbx_strand_id
1 'polypeptide(L)' 'MTLFVFALGVMVALVPEGLPATPSVSLSIGVRRMARRHALIRQLLAVEALGSTTVVCTDRTGTLT' A
#
# COMPACT_ATOMS: atom_id res chain seq x y z
N MET A 1 -25.18 25.29 -21.81
CA MET A 1 -23.86 24.61 -21.93
C MET A 1 -22.90 24.93 -20.80
N THR A 2 -22.81 26.18 -20.32
CA THR A 2 -21.92 26.60 -19.24
C THR A 2 -22.15 25.88 -17.90
N LEU A 3 -23.41 25.74 -17.46
CA LEU A 3 -23.73 25.03 -16.20
C LEU A 3 -23.28 23.56 -16.23
N PHE A 4 -23.40 22.90 -17.40
CA PHE A 4 -22.98 21.52 -17.58
C PHE A 4 -21.46 21.35 -17.49
N VAL A 5 -20.70 22.21 -18.19
CA VAL A 5 -19.23 22.20 -18.13
C VAL A 5 -18.73 22.56 -16.73
N PHE A 6 -19.39 23.50 -16.06
CA PHE A 6 -19.06 23.86 -14.67
C PHE A 6 -19.28 22.69 -13.71
N ALA A 7 -20.42 22.00 -13.80
CA ALA A 7 -20.70 20.82 -12.98
C ALA A 7 -19.67 19.69 -13.20
N LEU A 8 -19.25 19.46 -14.45
CA LEU A 8 -18.18 18.50 -14.75
C LEU A 8 -16.84 18.91 -14.15
N GLY A 9 -16.48 20.19 -14.23
CA GLY A 9 -15.24 20.70 -13.63
C GLY A 9 -15.19 20.52 -12.11
N VAL A 10 -16.31 20.77 -11.43
CA VAL A 10 -16.42 20.54 -9.98
C VAL A 10 -16.30 19.06 -9.62
N MET A 11 -16.94 18.17 -10.40
CA MET A 11 -16.81 16.72 -10.18
C MET A 11 -15.36 16.25 -10.32
N VAL A 12 -14.66 16.66 -11.38
CA VAL A 12 -13.25 16.29 -11.59
C VAL A 12 -12.36 16.86 -10.49
N ALA A 13 -12.61 18.09 -10.02
CA ALA A 13 -11.83 18.70 -8.94
C ALA A 13 -11.99 17.97 -7.59
N LEU A 14 -13.14 17.32 -7.37
CA LEU A 14 -13.45 16.61 -6.12
C LEU A 14 -12.94 15.17 -6.12
N VAL A 15 -12.77 14.52 -7.28
CA VAL A 15 -12.26 13.15 -7.35
C VAL A 15 -10.74 13.17 -7.17
N PRO A 16 -10.21 12.53 -6.11
CA PRO A 16 -8.78 12.50 -5.87
C PRO A 16 -8.13 11.41 -6.73
N GLU A 17 -7.94 11.68 -8.02
CA GLU A 17 -7.42 10.72 -9.01
C GLU A 17 -6.03 10.15 -8.68
N GLY A 18 -5.25 10.88 -7.86
CA GLY A 18 -3.95 10.42 -7.38
C GLY A 18 -4.02 9.44 -6.20
N LEU A 19 -5.14 9.42 -5.46
CA LEU A 19 -5.29 8.63 -4.24
C LEU A 19 -5.18 7.12 -4.44
N PRO A 20 -5.69 6.51 -5.53
CA PRO A 20 -5.52 5.07 -5.76
C PRO A 20 -4.06 4.62 -5.84
N ALA A 21 -3.15 5.51 -6.25
CA ALA A 21 -1.73 5.20 -6.39
C ALA A 21 -0.91 5.46 -5.11
N THR A 22 -1.37 6.33 -4.21
CA THR A 22 -0.62 6.70 -2.99
C THR A 22 -0.30 5.52 -2.06
N PRO A 23 -1.20 4.56 -1.76
CA PRO A 23 -0.84 3.43 -0.90
C PRO A 23 0.19 2.53 -1.57
N SER A 24 0.10 2.29 -2.88
CA SER A 24 1.08 1.50 -3.61
C SER A 24 2.49 2.11 -3.55
N VAL A 25 2.60 3.43 -3.75
CA VAL A 25 3.89 4.14 -3.64
C VAL A 25 4.42 4.06 -2.20
N SER A 26 3.59 4.33 -1.20
CA SER A 26 3.97 4.26 0.22
C SER A 26 4.47 2.85 0.61
N LEU A 27 3.71 1.80 0.26
CA LEU A 27 4.08 0.41 0.51
C LEU A 27 5.34 0.00 -0.25
N SER A 28 5.55 0.49 -1.48
CA SER A 28 6.75 0.19 -2.27
C SER A 28 8.03 0.67 -1.59
N ILE A 29 7.98 1.81 -0.87
CA ILE A 29 9.11 2.31 -0.07
C ILE A 29 9.38 1.35 1.09
N GLY A 30 8.34 0.84 1.74
CA GLY A 30 8.42 -0.20 2.77
C GLY A 30 9.06 -1.49 2.24
N VAL A 31 8.62 -1.97 1.08
CA VAL A 31 9.21 -3.13 0.38
C VAL A 31 10.70 -2.92 0.12
N ARG A 32 11.10 -1.77 -0.44
CA ARG A 32 12.52 -1.44 -0.67
C ARG A 32 13.34 -1.42 0.63
N ARG A 33 12.75 -0.95 1.74
CA ARG A 33 13.40 -0.96 3.05
C ARG A 33 13.57 -2.38 3.61
N MET A 34 12.56 -3.23 3.46
CA MET A 34 12.61 -4.64 3.91
C MET A 34 13.57 -5.48 3.06
N ALA A 35 13.61 -5.28 1.74
CA ALA A 35 14.54 -5.96 0.85
C ALA A 35 16.01 -5.68 1.21
N ARG A 36 16.34 -4.43 1.60
CA ARG A 36 17.68 -4.07 2.11
C ARG A 36 18.06 -4.77 3.42
N ARG A 37 17.10 -5.36 4.12
CA ARG A 37 17.28 -6.16 5.35
C ARG A 37 17.10 -7.66 5.08
N HIS A 38 17.27 -8.10 3.84
CA HIS A 38 17.13 -9.49 3.41
C HIS A 38 15.71 -10.08 3.59
N ALA A 39 14.68 -9.25 3.72
CA ALA A 39 13.29 -9.69 3.75
C ALA A 39 12.63 -9.43 2.38
N LEU A 40 12.45 -10.50 1.58
CA LEU A 40 11.84 -10.43 0.26
C LEU A 40 10.30 -10.39 0.39
N ILE A 41 9.70 -9.30 -0.08
CA ILE A 41 8.24 -9.13 -0.10
C ILE A 41 7.71 -9.40 -1.50
N ARG A 42 6.81 -10.40 -1.63
CA ARG A 42 6.21 -10.81 -2.91
C ARG A 42 4.95 -10.03 -3.27
N GLN A 43 4.29 -9.41 -2.28
CA GLN A 43 3.04 -8.67 -2.44
C GLN A 43 3.09 -7.38 -1.62
N LEU A 44 2.76 -6.22 -2.21
CA LEU A 44 2.83 -4.91 -1.53
C LEU A 44 2.05 -4.89 -0.20
N LEU A 45 0.85 -5.48 -0.20
CA LEU A 45 -0.03 -5.56 0.99
C LEU A 45 0.57 -6.34 2.15
N ALA A 46 1.56 -7.21 1.91
CA ALA A 46 2.21 -7.93 3.00
C ALA A 46 2.97 -7.01 3.96
N VAL A 47 3.44 -5.85 3.50
CA VAL A 47 4.07 -4.83 4.37
C VAL A 47 3.07 -4.28 5.37
N GLU A 48 1.84 -4.02 4.94
CA GLU A 48 0.76 -3.51 5.79
C GLU A 48 0.28 -4.56 6.77
N ALA A 49 0.09 -5.80 6.30
CA ALA A 49 -0.26 -6.93 7.15
C ALA A 49 0.76 -7.10 8.27
N LEU A 50 2.06 -7.17 7.95
CA LEU A 50 3.13 -7.27 8.96
C LEU A 50 3.18 -6.07 9.92
N GLY A 51 2.84 -4.87 9.45
CA GLY A 51 2.78 -3.67 10.30
C GLY A 51 1.61 -3.66 11.29
N SER A 52 0.55 -4.43 11.01
CA SER A 52 -0.65 -4.55 11.83
C SER A 52 -0.75 -5.89 12.59
N THR A 53 0.20 -6.81 12.36
CA THR A 53 0.26 -8.10 13.05
C THR A 53 0.47 -7.93 14.55
N THR A 54 -0.45 -8.45 15.35
CA THR A 54 -0.34 -8.52 16.81
C THR A 54 0.16 -9.86 17.33
N VAL A 55 0.06 -10.92 16.53
CA VAL A 55 0.48 -12.28 16.87
C VAL A 55 1.23 -12.91 15.69
N VAL A 56 2.43 -13.41 15.92
CA VAL A 56 3.19 -14.18 14.92
C VAL A 56 3.15 -15.65 15.30
N CYS A 57 2.40 -16.44 14.52
CA CYS A 57 2.46 -17.89 14.60
C CYS A 57 3.71 -18.38 13.86
N THR A 58 4.67 -18.92 14.59
CA THR A 58 5.91 -19.47 14.04
C THR A 58 5.89 -21.00 14.09
N ASP A 59 6.42 -21.64 13.06
CA ASP A 59 6.73 -23.06 13.11
C ASP A 59 8.02 -23.30 13.94
N ARG A 60 8.20 -24.51 14.46
CA ARG A 60 9.41 -24.87 15.22
C ARG A 60 10.55 -25.23 14.27
N THR A 61 10.36 -26.25 13.45
CA THR A 61 11.43 -26.90 12.67
C THR A 61 11.89 -26.01 11.52
N GLY A 62 13.17 -25.67 11.46
CA GLY A 62 13.74 -24.86 10.39
C GLY A 62 13.31 -23.38 10.38
N THR A 63 12.56 -22.94 11.41
CA THR A 63 12.21 -21.52 11.62
C THR A 63 12.76 -21.02 12.96
N LEU A 64 12.41 -21.67 14.08
CA LEU A 64 13.01 -21.37 15.39
C LEU A 64 14.30 -22.13 15.62
N THR A 65 14.31 -23.43 15.26
CA THR A 65 15.44 -24.35 15.41
C THR A 65 15.52 -25.30 14.24
#